data_AF-A0A6M1L9Z4-F1
#
_entry.id   AF-A0A6M1L9Z4-F1
#
_cell.length_a   1.000
_cell.length_b   1.000
_cell.length_c   1.000
_cell.angle_alpha   90.00
_cell.angle_beta   90.00
_cell.angle_gamma   90.00
#
_symmetry.space_group_name_H-M   'P 1'
#
loop_
_entity.id
_entity.type
_entity.pdbx_description
1 polymer ?
#
loop_
_entity_poly.entity_id
_entity_poly.type
_entity_poly.pdbx_seq_one_letter_code
_entity_poly.pdbx_strand_id
1 'polypeptide(L)'
;MDVREVERLGGDLADFTVDVFGSLTRVGWQDRAGQYVRGLMVDGRRKSIQPMAGRLPGVHDQALNHFVTNSPWDVVPVRRRLAVRMDEAIGPAAWALDDTGWLKCGTASPGVARQYTGTAGKVTNCQIGVSLNLVTDAASCPVDWRLFLPESWDPASPAAAADVDVRRARSQIPDEVGHREKWRLGLDMIDEVIGWGLTPPVIVTDAGYGDSGEFRHGLTERGLSYVVQIATTIGVQQQEAARTAPPAAWTGRRPALRYRSPATSVKDLVLSHGAAAARSVSWRDGSRTRASRPVKMRSRFVFLRVRPAGRTLLAAHRDQDLPEAWLIAEWPPERDEPTKYWLSNLPATTPKRTLIRWAKLRWRIEHDYRELKTGLGLDHYEGRTWQGWHHHVTLVSAAHAFCTLQRLDPKAPAPA
;
A
#
# COMPACT_ATOMS: atom_id res chain seq x y z
N MET A 1 -23.47 -2.81 -9.83
CA MET A 1 -24.64 -3.59 -9.36
C MET A 1 -25.87 -2.71 -9.51
N ASP A 2 -26.93 -3.27 -10.12
CA ASP A 2 -28.24 -2.63 -10.09
C ASP A 2 -28.78 -2.59 -8.64
N VAL A 3 -29.65 -1.63 -8.33
CA VAL A 3 -30.31 -1.47 -7.04
C VAL A 3 -30.94 -2.78 -6.57
N ARG A 4 -31.56 -3.54 -7.48
CA ARG A 4 -32.18 -4.84 -7.18
C ARG A 4 -31.17 -5.91 -6.75
N GLU A 5 -29.96 -5.89 -7.30
CA GLU A 5 -28.90 -6.82 -6.90
C GLU A 5 -28.39 -6.50 -5.51
N VAL A 6 -28.22 -5.21 -5.20
CA VAL A 6 -27.82 -4.75 -3.87
C VAL A 6 -28.92 -5.04 -2.84
N GLU A 7 -30.20 -4.96 -3.23
CA GLU A 7 -31.34 -5.33 -2.37
C GLU A 7 -31.40 -6.82 -2.05
N ARG A 8 -31.09 -7.69 -3.02
CA ARG A 8 -30.99 -9.14 -2.78
C ARG A 8 -29.91 -9.49 -1.76
N LEU A 9 -28.87 -8.67 -1.66
CA LEU A 9 -27.79 -8.79 -0.68
C LEU A 9 -28.11 -8.06 0.65
N GLY A 10 -29.33 -7.55 0.83
CA GLY A 10 -29.69 -6.68 1.95
C GLY A 10 -29.50 -7.33 3.32
N GLY A 11 -29.78 -8.63 3.46
CA GLY A 11 -29.56 -9.38 4.70
C GLY A 11 -28.08 -9.48 5.05
N ASP A 12 -27.27 -10.01 4.12
CA ASP A 12 -25.81 -10.11 4.27
C ASP A 12 -25.17 -8.74 4.56
N LEU A 13 -25.64 -7.68 3.89
CA LEU A 13 -25.14 -6.32 4.09
C LEU A 13 -25.52 -5.77 5.48
N ALA A 14 -26.71 -6.09 5.99
CA ALA A 14 -27.12 -5.69 7.33
C ALA A 14 -26.25 -6.36 8.39
N ASP A 15 -26.02 -7.67 8.29
CA ASP A 15 -25.15 -8.42 9.20
C ASP A 15 -23.71 -7.89 9.15
N PHE A 16 -23.19 -7.63 7.95
CA PHE A 16 -21.88 -7.01 7.75
C PHE A 16 -21.81 -5.62 8.39
N THR A 17 -22.86 -4.82 8.26
CA THR A 17 -22.91 -3.45 8.81
C THR A 17 -22.90 -3.49 10.34
N VAL A 18 -23.69 -4.35 10.96
CA VAL A 18 -23.72 -4.53 12.42
C VAL A 18 -22.35 -4.95 12.94
N ASP A 19 -21.69 -5.86 12.23
CA ASP A 19 -20.37 -6.35 12.61
C ASP A 19 -19.29 -5.27 12.49
N VAL A 20 -19.08 -4.72 11.29
CA VAL A 20 -17.97 -3.80 11.00
C VAL A 20 -18.16 -2.43 11.65
N PHE A 21 -19.40 -1.94 11.74
CA PHE A 21 -19.73 -0.65 12.32
C PHE A 21 -20.26 -0.74 13.76
N GLY A 22 -20.07 -1.88 14.44
CA GLY A 22 -20.51 -2.10 15.82
C GLY A 22 -20.03 -1.04 16.82
N SER A 23 -18.88 -0.41 16.57
CA SER A 23 -18.34 0.69 17.40
C SER A 23 -19.10 2.02 17.25
N LEU A 24 -19.96 2.17 16.24
CA LEU A 24 -20.78 3.35 16.03
C LEU A 24 -22.04 3.30 16.92
N THR A 25 -21.88 3.64 18.20
CA THR A 25 -22.93 3.43 19.22
C THR A 25 -24.05 4.49 19.22
N ARG A 26 -23.86 5.64 18.55
CA ARG A 26 -24.91 6.67 18.50
C ARG A 26 -26.04 6.22 17.57
N VAL A 27 -27.27 6.48 18.00
CA VAL A 27 -28.50 6.12 17.28
C VAL A 27 -28.43 6.58 15.82
N GLY A 28 -28.68 5.65 14.91
CA GLY A 28 -28.72 5.87 13.46
C GLY A 28 -27.35 5.93 12.77
N TRP A 29 -26.20 5.91 13.46
CA TRP A 29 -24.90 5.94 12.80
C TRP A 29 -24.59 4.67 12.00
N GLN A 30 -24.92 3.50 12.54
CA GLN A 30 -24.80 2.23 11.81
C GLN A 30 -25.69 2.23 10.57
N ASP A 31 -26.93 2.71 10.69
CA ASP A 31 -27.86 2.84 9.56
C ASP A 31 -27.29 3.76 8.48
N ARG A 32 -26.70 4.91 8.86
CA ARG A 32 -26.06 5.84 7.92
C ARG A 32 -24.83 5.23 7.26
N ALA A 33 -24.02 4.47 8.01
CA ALA A 33 -22.89 3.73 7.45
C ALA A 33 -23.36 2.71 6.41
N GLY A 34 -24.37 1.90 6.75
CA GLY A 34 -24.98 0.94 5.82
C GLY A 34 -25.58 1.60 4.58
N GLN A 35 -26.31 2.71 4.74
CA GLN A 35 -26.83 3.51 3.63
C GLN A 35 -25.72 4.03 2.72
N TYR A 36 -24.63 4.53 3.30
CA TYR A 36 -23.49 5.03 2.53
C TYR A 36 -22.80 3.90 1.76
N VAL A 37 -22.49 2.78 2.42
CA VAL A 37 -21.91 1.58 1.80
C VAL A 37 -22.79 1.06 0.67
N ARG A 38 -24.11 0.99 0.88
CA ARG A 38 -25.09 0.64 -0.15
C ARG A 38 -25.01 1.60 -1.35
N GLY A 39 -24.93 2.90 -1.09
CA GLY A 39 -24.83 3.94 -2.12
C GLY A 39 -23.55 3.84 -2.96
N LEU A 40 -22.44 3.47 -2.35
CA LEU A 40 -21.17 3.24 -3.07
C LEU A 40 -21.27 2.05 -4.02
N MET A 41 -22.05 1.03 -3.69
CA MET A 41 -22.22 -0.19 -4.49
C MET A 41 -23.24 -0.06 -5.62
N VAL A 42 -24.25 0.82 -5.49
CA VAL A 42 -25.29 1.04 -6.51
C VAL A 42 -24.72 1.75 -7.74
N ASP A 43 -24.95 1.20 -8.93
CA ASP A 43 -24.43 1.77 -10.18
C ASP A 43 -24.83 3.23 -10.41
N GLY A 44 -23.89 4.01 -10.94
CA GLY A 44 -24.09 5.41 -11.23
C GLY A 44 -22.80 6.11 -11.61
N ARG A 45 -22.88 7.08 -12.52
CA ARG A 45 -21.72 7.83 -13.04
C ARG A 45 -20.92 8.55 -11.94
N ARG A 46 -21.60 9.04 -10.90
CA ARG A 46 -20.98 9.77 -9.78
C ARG A 46 -21.44 9.19 -8.45
N LYS A 47 -20.48 8.96 -7.56
CA LYS A 47 -20.65 8.40 -6.21
C LYS A 47 -20.39 9.46 -5.12
N SER A 48 -20.65 10.74 -5.42
CA SER A 48 -20.70 11.77 -4.39
C SER A 48 -22.02 11.65 -3.60
N ILE A 49 -22.09 12.27 -2.42
CA ILE A 49 -23.16 12.06 -1.43
C ILE A 49 -24.56 12.28 -2.02
N GLN A 50 -24.79 13.42 -2.69
CA GLN A 50 -26.11 13.77 -3.21
C GLN A 50 -26.58 12.81 -4.32
N PRO A 51 -25.78 12.49 -5.37
CA PRO A 51 -26.14 11.46 -6.34
C PRO A 51 -26.39 10.08 -5.73
N MET A 52 -25.66 9.68 -4.69
CA MET A 52 -25.90 8.41 -4.00
C MET A 52 -27.22 8.41 -3.23
N ALA A 53 -27.47 9.46 -2.44
CA ALA A 53 -28.70 9.62 -1.68
C ALA A 53 -29.94 9.60 -2.59
N GLY A 54 -29.89 10.31 -3.73
CA GLY A 54 -31.00 10.35 -4.68
C GLY A 54 -31.35 9.02 -5.34
N ARG A 55 -30.47 8.02 -5.29
CA ARG A 55 -30.73 6.66 -5.80
C ARG A 55 -31.24 5.70 -4.73
N LEU A 56 -31.14 6.06 -3.45
CA LEU A 56 -31.52 5.21 -2.33
C LEU A 56 -32.86 5.70 -1.74
N PRO A 57 -33.90 4.86 -1.71
CA PRO A 57 -35.18 5.23 -1.10
C PRO A 57 -35.01 5.62 0.38
N GLY A 58 -35.61 6.74 0.80
CA GLY A 58 -35.64 7.18 2.20
C GLY A 58 -34.32 7.72 2.75
N VAL A 59 -33.31 7.95 1.90
CA VAL A 59 -32.00 8.45 2.31
C VAL A 59 -31.90 9.96 2.06
N HIS A 60 -31.70 10.72 3.13
CA HIS A 60 -31.50 12.17 3.05
C HIS A 60 -30.02 12.51 2.86
N ASP A 61 -29.73 13.29 1.82
CA ASP A 61 -28.38 13.71 1.44
C ASP A 61 -27.69 14.55 2.52
N GLN A 62 -28.41 15.48 3.16
CA GLN A 62 -27.88 16.30 4.25
C GLN A 62 -27.44 15.45 5.45
N ALA A 63 -28.23 14.42 5.80
CA ALA A 63 -27.91 13.54 6.91
C ALA A 63 -26.67 12.67 6.61
N LEU A 64 -26.55 12.15 5.38
CA LEU A 64 -25.34 11.46 4.93
C LEU A 64 -24.13 12.38 4.89
N ASN A 65 -24.30 13.62 4.43
CA ASN A 65 -23.22 14.59 4.38
C ASN A 65 -22.69 14.89 5.79
N HIS A 66 -23.58 15.14 6.75
CA HIS A 66 -23.21 15.35 8.14
C HIS A 66 -22.54 14.11 8.75
N PHE A 67 -23.06 12.91 8.47
CA PHE A 67 -22.47 11.65 8.93
C PHE A 67 -21.01 11.48 8.47
N VAL A 68 -20.74 11.74 7.19
CA VAL A 68 -19.40 11.58 6.64
C VAL A 68 -18.49 12.76 7.00
N THR A 69 -18.97 13.99 6.98
CA THR A 69 -18.08 15.17 7.02
C THR A 69 -17.82 15.71 8.42
N ASN A 70 -18.82 15.62 9.32
CA ASN A 70 -18.83 16.37 10.59
C ASN A 70 -19.02 15.49 11.83
N SER A 71 -19.49 14.25 11.67
CA SER A 71 -19.79 13.40 12.81
C SER A 71 -18.50 12.89 13.46
N PRO A 72 -18.32 13.01 14.78
CA PRO A 72 -17.02 12.75 15.43
C PRO A 72 -16.84 11.26 15.77
N TRP A 73 -17.07 10.35 14.82
CA TRP A 73 -16.80 8.94 15.04
C TRP A 73 -15.35 8.60 14.72
N ASP A 74 -14.76 7.71 15.51
CA ASP A 74 -13.40 7.26 15.30
C ASP A 74 -13.36 6.15 14.22
N VAL A 75 -12.48 6.32 13.24
CA VAL A 75 -12.24 5.32 12.18
C VAL A 75 -11.48 4.11 12.68
N VAL A 76 -10.67 4.25 13.74
CA VAL A 76 -9.74 3.19 14.18
C VAL A 76 -10.48 1.92 14.62
N PRO A 77 -11.53 1.97 15.46
CA PRO A 77 -12.30 0.77 15.80
C PRO A 77 -12.96 0.08 14.60
N VAL A 78 -13.46 0.86 13.64
CA VAL A 78 -14.08 0.34 12.41
C VAL A 78 -13.04 -0.34 11.52
N ARG A 79 -11.89 0.31 11.31
CA ARG A 79 -10.76 -0.24 10.54
C ARG A 79 -10.18 -1.48 11.19
N ARG A 80 -10.02 -1.49 12.51
CA ARG A 80 -9.59 -2.65 13.28
C ARG A 80 -10.53 -3.83 13.06
N ARG A 81 -11.84 -3.63 13.20
CA ARG A 81 -12.81 -4.72 13.01
C ARG A 81 -12.80 -5.23 11.57
N LEU A 82 -12.75 -4.31 10.60
CA LEU A 82 -12.61 -4.63 9.18
C LEU A 82 -11.36 -5.46 8.89
N ALA A 83 -10.23 -5.07 9.48
CA ALA A 83 -8.94 -5.74 9.32
C ALA A 83 -9.01 -7.18 9.84
N VAL A 84 -9.52 -7.38 11.06
CA VAL A 84 -9.68 -8.71 11.67
C VAL A 84 -10.60 -9.60 10.82
N ARG A 85 -11.76 -9.07 10.42
CA ARG A 85 -12.72 -9.82 9.59
C ARG A 85 -12.11 -10.25 8.26
N MET A 86 -11.37 -9.35 7.61
CA MET A 86 -10.75 -9.66 6.31
C MET A 86 -9.53 -10.57 6.43
N ASP A 87 -8.74 -10.44 7.50
CA ASP A 87 -7.63 -11.36 7.79
C ASP A 87 -8.13 -12.81 7.93
N GLU A 88 -9.19 -13.01 8.72
CA GLU A 88 -9.86 -14.31 8.90
C GLU A 88 -10.44 -14.84 7.59
N ALA A 89 -11.09 -13.98 6.79
CA ALA A 89 -11.78 -14.39 5.59
C ALA A 89 -10.85 -14.75 4.42
N ILE A 90 -9.74 -14.02 4.25
CA ILE A 90 -8.87 -14.20 3.08
C ILE A 90 -7.55 -14.90 3.40
N GLY A 91 -7.11 -14.94 4.66
CA GLY A 91 -5.81 -15.49 5.06
C GLY A 91 -4.67 -14.85 4.24
N PRO A 92 -4.36 -13.55 4.46
CA PRO A 92 -3.50 -12.79 3.57
C PRO A 92 -2.14 -13.48 3.38
N ALA A 93 -1.66 -13.51 2.14
CA ALA A 93 -0.34 -14.01 1.80
C ALA A 93 0.77 -12.97 2.02
N ALA A 94 0.39 -11.69 2.09
CA ALA A 94 1.24 -10.55 2.36
C ALA A 94 0.40 -9.36 2.87
N TRP A 95 1.04 -8.44 3.58
CA TRP A 95 0.55 -7.07 3.69
C TRP A 95 1.25 -6.21 2.67
N ALA A 96 0.50 -5.31 2.05
CA ALA A 96 1.01 -4.48 0.99
C ALA A 96 0.77 -3.00 1.27
N LEU A 97 1.87 -2.23 1.23
CA LEU A 97 1.85 -0.80 1.41
C LEU A 97 1.99 -0.14 0.03
N ASP A 98 1.06 0.77 -0.26
CA ASP A 98 1.02 1.49 -1.52
C ASP A 98 0.42 2.89 -1.30
N ASP A 99 0.59 3.79 -2.25
CA ASP A 99 -0.07 5.09 -2.22
C ASP A 99 -0.89 5.35 -3.48
N THR A 100 -1.86 6.25 -3.35
CA THR A 100 -2.68 6.64 -4.48
C THR A 100 -3.07 8.10 -4.37
N GLY A 101 -3.28 8.74 -5.54
CA GLY A 101 -3.61 10.15 -5.59
C GLY A 101 -5.05 10.43 -6.01
N TRP A 102 -5.60 11.48 -5.39
CA TRP A 102 -6.90 12.11 -5.70
C TRP A 102 -6.65 13.44 -6.39
N LEU A 103 -7.04 13.56 -7.66
CA LEU A 103 -6.91 14.82 -8.39
C LEU A 103 -7.83 15.89 -7.82
N LYS A 104 -7.31 17.12 -7.70
CA LYS A 104 -8.07 18.26 -7.16
C LYS A 104 -7.79 19.51 -7.99
N CYS A 105 -8.81 20.32 -8.21
CA CYS A 105 -8.67 21.59 -8.95
C CYS A 105 -8.37 22.80 -8.05
N GLY A 106 -8.63 22.70 -6.73
CA GLY A 106 -8.47 23.81 -5.78
C GLY A 106 -7.49 23.52 -4.64
N THR A 107 -7.36 24.47 -3.72
CA THR A 107 -6.40 24.44 -2.59
C THR A 107 -7.03 24.12 -1.23
N ALA A 108 -8.36 24.00 -1.18
CA ALA A 108 -9.15 23.93 0.04
C ALA A 108 -9.34 22.51 0.62
N SER A 109 -8.80 21.46 -0.02
CA SER A 109 -8.85 20.09 0.51
C SER A 109 -7.59 19.80 1.33
N PRO A 110 -7.68 19.06 2.44
CA PRO A 110 -6.54 18.80 3.32
C PRO A 110 -5.40 18.10 2.58
N GLY A 111 -4.15 18.51 2.77
CA GLY A 111 -3.00 17.88 2.13
C GLY A 111 -2.91 18.04 0.61
N VAL A 112 -3.77 18.87 0.00
CA VAL A 112 -3.70 19.11 -1.46
C VAL A 112 -2.49 19.96 -1.80
N ALA A 113 -1.67 19.49 -2.74
CA ALA A 113 -0.52 20.22 -3.26
C ALA A 113 -0.17 19.71 -4.66
N ARG A 114 0.75 20.41 -5.33
CA ARG A 114 1.37 19.89 -6.56
C ARG A 114 2.39 18.81 -6.22
N GLN A 115 2.05 17.57 -6.49
CA GLN A 115 2.88 16.40 -6.16
C GLN A 115 2.79 15.37 -7.30
N TYR A 116 3.80 14.51 -7.40
CA TYR A 116 3.73 13.38 -8.31
C TYR A 116 2.65 12.41 -7.81
N THR A 117 1.78 11.97 -8.72
CA THR A 117 0.78 10.94 -8.45
C THR A 117 0.82 9.91 -9.58
N GLY A 118 0.92 8.63 -9.21
CA GLY A 118 0.85 7.53 -10.16
C GLY A 118 -0.46 7.55 -10.97
N THR A 119 -1.56 8.07 -10.40
CA THR A 119 -2.86 8.17 -11.07
C THR A 119 -2.80 9.01 -12.36
N ALA A 120 -2.03 10.10 -12.37
CA ALA A 120 -1.91 10.98 -13.55
C ALA A 120 -0.55 10.86 -14.26
N GLY A 121 0.39 10.08 -13.72
CA GLY A 121 1.73 9.89 -14.28
C GLY A 121 2.58 11.18 -14.32
N LYS A 122 2.18 12.23 -13.60
CA LYS A 122 2.83 13.55 -13.61
C LYS A 122 2.64 14.28 -12.28
N VAL A 123 3.44 15.33 -12.09
CA VAL A 123 3.24 16.29 -11.01
C VAL A 123 2.00 17.12 -11.29
N THR A 124 0.99 17.02 -10.44
CA THR A 124 -0.26 17.77 -10.56
C THR A 124 -0.88 18.01 -9.18
N ASN A 125 -1.89 18.86 -9.13
CA ASN A 125 -2.55 19.20 -7.88
C ASN A 125 -3.41 18.01 -7.40
N CYS A 126 -3.00 17.40 -6.29
CA CYS A 126 -3.64 16.20 -5.76
C CYS A 126 -3.43 16.05 -4.25
N GLN A 127 -4.29 15.24 -3.63
CA GLN A 127 -4.03 14.64 -2.33
C GLN A 127 -3.41 13.26 -2.54
N ILE A 128 -2.55 12.82 -1.62
CA ILE A 128 -1.99 11.46 -1.62
C ILE A 128 -2.45 10.75 -0.36
N GLY A 129 -3.00 9.55 -0.51
CA GLY A 129 -3.34 8.66 0.59
C GLY A 129 -2.47 7.42 0.53
N VAL A 130 -1.86 7.08 1.65
CA VAL A 130 -1.13 5.83 1.86
C VAL A 130 -2.13 4.80 2.37
N SER A 131 -2.10 3.59 1.83
CA SER A 131 -2.95 2.49 2.29
C SER A 131 -2.14 1.25 2.65
N LEU A 132 -2.60 0.55 3.69
CA LEU A 132 -2.15 -0.79 4.03
C LEU A 132 -3.23 -1.78 3.62
N ASN A 133 -2.86 -2.77 2.83
CA ASN A 133 -3.76 -3.73 2.21
C ASN A 133 -3.40 -5.15 2.65
N LEU A 134 -4.40 -5.93 3.01
CA LEU A 134 -4.28 -7.39 3.12
C LEU A 134 -4.39 -7.97 1.71
N VAL A 135 -3.45 -8.82 1.29
CA VAL A 135 -3.38 -9.28 -0.12
C VAL A 135 -3.15 -10.78 -0.22
N THR A 136 -3.90 -11.41 -1.12
CA THR A 136 -3.70 -12.79 -1.59
C THR A 136 -3.61 -12.79 -3.12
N ASP A 137 -3.44 -13.97 -3.73
CA ASP A 137 -3.57 -14.09 -5.18
C ASP A 137 -5.02 -13.77 -5.63
N ALA A 138 -6.03 -14.21 -4.90
CA ALA A 138 -7.42 -14.16 -5.35
C ALA A 138 -8.17 -12.89 -4.93
N ALA A 139 -7.76 -12.27 -3.83
CA ALA A 139 -8.49 -11.21 -3.14
C ALA A 139 -7.55 -10.30 -2.36
N SER A 140 -8.09 -9.16 -1.95
CA SER A 140 -7.35 -8.13 -1.24
C SER A 140 -8.32 -7.15 -0.60
N CYS A 141 -7.86 -6.39 0.39
CA CYS A 141 -8.65 -5.35 1.01
C CYS A 141 -7.76 -4.27 1.62
N PRO A 142 -7.97 -2.98 1.33
CA PRO A 142 -7.40 -1.91 2.14
C PRO A 142 -8.03 -1.97 3.54
N VAL A 143 -7.21 -1.90 4.57
CA VAL A 143 -7.68 -1.99 5.97
C VAL A 143 -7.30 -0.77 6.79
N ASP A 144 -6.25 -0.04 6.38
CA ASP A 144 -5.89 1.24 6.98
C ASP A 144 -5.46 2.28 5.95
N TRP A 145 -5.62 3.56 6.28
CA TRP A 145 -5.32 4.70 5.43
C TRP A 145 -4.75 5.89 6.20
N ARG A 146 -3.74 6.55 5.63
CA ARG A 146 -3.24 7.84 6.10
C ARG A 146 -3.23 8.86 4.98
N LEU A 147 -3.81 10.03 5.23
CA LEU A 147 -3.67 11.17 4.33
C LEU A 147 -2.27 11.77 4.51
N PHE A 148 -1.47 11.77 3.45
CA PHE A 148 -0.13 12.36 3.48
C PHE A 148 -0.25 13.88 3.44
N LEU A 149 0.33 14.55 4.43
CA LEU A 149 0.49 16.00 4.45
C LEU A 149 1.87 16.36 3.89
N PRO A 150 1.96 17.09 2.77
CA PRO A 150 3.21 17.66 2.28
C PRO A 150 3.78 18.67 3.28
N GLU A 151 5.08 18.96 3.20
CA GLU A 151 5.74 19.97 4.04
C GLU A 151 5.04 21.35 3.99
N SER A 152 4.44 21.71 2.85
CA SER A 152 3.68 22.97 2.72
C SER A 152 2.40 23.06 3.57
N TRP A 153 1.98 21.95 4.17
CA TRP A 153 0.86 21.84 5.10
C TRP A 153 1.27 21.71 6.57
N ASP A 154 2.57 21.73 6.85
CA ASP A 154 3.12 21.64 8.20
C ASP A 154 3.62 23.03 8.65
N PRO A 155 2.99 23.67 9.65
CA PRO A 155 3.43 24.97 10.16
C PRO A 155 4.85 24.97 10.72
N ALA A 156 5.35 23.80 11.16
CA ALA A 156 6.71 23.67 11.67
C ALA A 156 7.77 23.51 10.56
N SER A 157 7.34 23.31 9.31
CA SER A 157 8.25 23.11 8.18
C SER A 157 8.77 24.45 7.62
N PRO A 158 10.05 24.56 7.27
CA PRO A 158 10.58 25.69 6.49
C PRO A 158 9.90 25.88 5.13
N ALA A 159 9.24 24.84 4.60
CA ALA A 159 8.52 24.88 3.32
C ALA A 159 7.00 25.12 3.50
N ALA A 160 6.55 25.50 4.70
CA ALA A 160 5.17 25.84 5.00
C ALA A 160 4.61 26.92 4.04
N ALA A 161 3.37 26.76 3.61
CA ALA A 161 2.68 27.81 2.86
C ALA A 161 2.35 29.01 3.77
N ALA A 162 2.36 30.23 3.22
CA ALA A 162 2.05 31.44 3.97
C ALA A 162 0.65 31.44 4.61
N ASP A 163 -0.29 30.69 4.04
CA ASP A 163 -1.67 30.55 4.52
C ASP A 163 -1.94 29.20 5.22
N VAL A 164 -0.89 28.48 5.66
CA VAL A 164 -0.99 27.12 6.20
C VAL A 164 -1.97 27.02 7.37
N ASP A 165 -1.94 27.95 8.33
CA ASP A 165 -2.81 27.92 9.51
C ASP A 165 -4.29 28.07 9.11
N VAL A 166 -4.58 28.98 8.17
CA VAL A 166 -5.93 29.20 7.64
C VAL A 166 -6.43 27.95 6.91
N ARG A 167 -5.57 27.31 6.10
CA ARG A 167 -5.92 26.10 5.36
C ARG A 167 -6.16 24.91 6.30
N ARG A 168 -5.33 24.74 7.33
CA ARG A 168 -5.46 23.69 8.34
C ARG A 168 -6.74 23.84 9.15
N ALA A 169 -7.02 25.06 9.65
CA ALA A 169 -8.25 25.36 10.39
C ALA A 169 -9.50 25.09 9.55
N ARG A 170 -9.54 25.55 8.29
CA ARG A 170 -10.67 25.29 7.37
C ARG A 170 -10.87 23.82 7.04
N SER A 171 -9.79 23.05 7.02
CA SER A 171 -9.83 21.61 6.76
C SER A 171 -9.96 20.77 8.02
N GLN A 172 -10.01 21.40 9.21
CA GLN A 172 -10.10 20.73 10.51
C GLN A 172 -9.00 19.69 10.72
N ILE A 173 -7.77 19.99 10.31
CA ILE A 173 -6.61 19.11 10.57
C ILE A 173 -6.22 19.28 12.04
N PRO A 174 -6.10 18.18 12.82
CA PRO A 174 -5.64 18.27 14.21
C PRO A 174 -4.23 18.86 14.32
N ASP A 175 -3.98 19.63 15.39
CA ASP A 175 -2.75 20.41 15.56
C ASP A 175 -1.50 19.53 15.63
N GLU A 176 -1.63 18.34 16.21
CA GLU A 176 -0.56 17.34 16.34
C GLU A 176 -0.17 16.68 15.00
N VAL A 177 -0.98 16.83 13.95
CA VAL A 177 -0.72 16.20 12.65
C VAL A 177 0.15 17.12 11.78
N GLY A 178 1.44 16.84 11.73
CA GLY A 178 2.43 17.51 10.87
C GLY A 178 2.79 16.73 9.60
N HIS A 179 3.81 17.20 8.90
CA HIS A 179 4.42 16.47 7.80
C HIS A 179 5.14 15.23 8.34
N ARG A 180 5.00 14.13 7.62
CA ARG A 180 5.71 12.91 7.91
C ARG A 180 6.00 12.16 6.62
N GLU A 181 7.22 11.68 6.46
CA GLU A 181 7.63 10.98 5.27
C GLU A 181 6.76 9.73 5.07
N LYS A 182 6.38 9.43 3.82
CA LYS A 182 5.48 8.31 3.51
C LYS A 182 5.99 6.98 4.08
N TRP A 183 7.30 6.74 4.03
CA TRP A 183 7.88 5.53 4.57
C TRP A 183 7.74 5.42 6.10
N ARG A 184 7.80 6.53 6.84
CA ARG A 184 7.52 6.56 8.28
C ARG A 184 6.05 6.31 8.56
N LEU A 185 5.17 6.97 7.81
CA LEU A 185 3.72 6.70 7.88
C LEU A 185 3.45 5.20 7.65
N GLY A 186 4.11 4.60 6.67
CA GLY A 186 4.01 3.17 6.40
C GLY A 186 4.41 2.28 7.57
N LEU A 187 5.51 2.59 8.26
CA LEU A 187 5.93 1.87 9.45
C LEU A 187 4.93 2.05 10.61
N ASP A 188 4.43 3.28 10.82
CA ASP A 188 3.44 3.53 11.87
C ASP A 188 2.13 2.76 11.60
N MET A 189 1.68 2.70 10.35
CA MET A 189 0.51 1.91 9.95
C MET A 189 0.72 0.41 10.17
N ILE A 190 1.92 -0.10 9.88
CA ILE A 190 2.27 -1.50 10.15
C ILE A 190 2.23 -1.77 11.66
N ASP A 191 2.82 -0.90 12.47
CA ASP A 191 2.83 -1.03 13.93
C ASP A 191 1.41 -0.96 14.51
N GLU A 192 0.55 -0.09 13.99
CA GLU A 192 -0.85 0.01 14.40
C GLU A 192 -1.64 -1.27 14.11
N VAL A 193 -1.51 -1.82 12.90
CA VAL A 193 -2.22 -3.05 12.50
C VAL A 193 -1.67 -4.28 13.25
N ILE A 194 -0.37 -4.30 13.58
CA ILE A 194 0.20 -5.28 14.51
C ILE A 194 -0.42 -5.12 15.91
N GLY A 195 -0.54 -3.88 16.39
CA GLY A 195 -1.19 -3.55 17.66
C GLY A 195 -2.68 -3.96 17.72
N TRP A 196 -3.33 -4.14 16.57
CA TRP A 196 -4.69 -4.71 16.51
C TRP A 196 -4.75 -6.21 16.73
N GLY A 197 -3.61 -6.91 16.73
CA GLY A 197 -3.47 -8.34 16.95
C GLY A 197 -3.20 -9.15 15.67
N LEU A 198 -2.92 -8.49 14.55
CA LEU A 198 -2.66 -9.15 13.26
C LEU A 198 -1.16 -9.28 13.00
N THR A 199 -0.75 -10.28 12.21
CA THR A 199 0.67 -10.49 11.88
C THR A 199 0.85 -10.66 10.37
N PRO A 200 1.74 -9.87 9.73
CA PRO A 200 2.03 -10.04 8.32
C PRO A 200 2.89 -11.29 8.08
N PRO A 201 2.58 -12.14 7.09
CA PRO A 201 3.53 -13.16 6.65
C PRO A 201 4.77 -12.53 5.98
N VAL A 202 4.56 -11.45 5.23
CA VAL A 202 5.60 -10.68 4.55
C VAL A 202 5.04 -9.30 4.18
N ILE A 203 5.90 -8.29 4.18
CA ILE A 203 5.60 -6.94 3.69
C ILE A 203 6.01 -6.81 2.22
N VAL A 204 5.11 -6.32 1.36
CA VAL A 204 5.42 -6.02 -0.04
C VAL A 204 5.11 -4.56 -0.36
N THR A 205 5.99 -3.89 -1.09
CA THR A 205 5.83 -2.48 -1.44
C THR A 205 6.35 -2.20 -2.85
N ASP A 206 5.99 -1.03 -3.38
CA ASP A 206 6.60 -0.48 -4.58
C ASP A 206 7.99 0.12 -4.30
N ALA A 207 8.60 0.71 -5.35
CA ALA A 207 9.91 1.37 -5.25
C ALA A 207 9.88 2.67 -4.43
N GLY A 208 8.73 3.36 -4.36
CA GLY A 208 8.58 4.58 -3.57
C GLY A 208 8.88 4.36 -2.08
N TYR A 209 8.54 3.19 -1.54
CA TYR A 209 8.95 2.77 -0.20
C TYR A 209 10.23 1.96 -0.20
N GLY A 210 10.36 1.04 -1.16
CA GLY A 210 11.43 0.07 -1.18
C GLY A 210 12.81 0.68 -1.40
N ASP A 211 12.92 1.88 -1.98
CA ASP A 211 14.19 2.60 -2.15
C ASP A 211 14.75 3.14 -0.83
N SER A 212 13.88 3.49 0.14
CA SER A 212 14.31 4.00 1.45
C SER A 212 15.06 2.91 2.23
N GLY A 213 16.32 3.21 2.55
CA GLY A 213 17.15 2.35 3.41
C GLY A 213 16.61 2.30 4.84
N GLU A 214 16.06 3.40 5.31
CA GLU A 214 15.39 3.57 6.61
C GLU A 214 14.16 2.69 6.71
N PHE A 215 13.33 2.64 5.66
CA PHE A 215 12.17 1.76 5.63
C PHE A 215 12.56 0.29 5.73
N ARG A 216 13.48 -0.17 4.86
CA ARG A 216 13.94 -1.57 4.87
C ARG A 216 14.62 -1.94 6.20
N HIS A 217 15.38 -1.02 6.79
CA HIS A 217 16.00 -1.21 8.09
C HIS A 217 14.95 -1.29 9.20
N GLY A 218 13.99 -0.36 9.23
CA GLY A 218 12.89 -0.33 10.20
C GLY A 218 12.02 -1.59 10.17
N LEU A 219 11.79 -2.18 8.99
CA LEU A 219 11.14 -3.50 8.88
C LEU A 219 12.00 -4.62 9.50
N THR A 220 13.31 -4.57 9.28
CA THR A 220 14.24 -5.58 9.81
C THR A 220 14.33 -5.49 11.34
N GLU A 221 14.37 -4.29 11.92
CA GLU A 221 14.38 -4.08 13.37
C GLU A 221 13.11 -4.62 14.04
N ARG A 222 11.98 -4.60 13.32
CA ARG A 222 10.70 -5.19 13.75
C ARG A 222 10.63 -6.71 13.55
N GLY A 223 11.69 -7.34 13.04
CA GLY A 223 11.70 -8.77 12.71
C GLY A 223 10.80 -9.14 11.54
N LEU A 224 10.38 -8.17 10.71
CA LEU A 224 9.45 -8.40 9.62
C LEU A 224 10.19 -8.84 8.34
N SER A 225 9.66 -9.89 7.71
CA SER A 225 10.11 -10.29 6.37
C SER A 225 9.55 -9.35 5.32
N TYR A 226 10.32 -9.05 4.27
CA TYR A 226 9.87 -8.19 3.17
C TYR A 226 10.31 -8.67 1.80
N VAL A 227 9.54 -8.29 0.77
CA VAL A 227 9.92 -8.30 -0.65
C VAL A 227 9.48 -6.97 -1.25
N VAL A 228 10.41 -6.04 -1.38
CA VAL A 228 10.12 -4.66 -1.81
C VAL A 228 10.70 -4.40 -3.19
N GLN A 229 9.93 -3.75 -4.05
CA GLN A 229 10.46 -3.29 -5.34
C GLN A 229 11.46 -2.15 -5.10
N ILE A 230 12.47 -2.03 -5.95
CA ILE A 230 13.49 -0.98 -5.85
C ILE A 230 13.83 -0.38 -7.23
N ALA A 231 14.41 0.81 -7.22
CA ALA A 231 15.02 1.45 -8.36
C ALA A 231 16.32 0.75 -8.79
N THR A 232 16.67 0.97 -10.05
CA THR A 232 17.87 0.39 -10.68
C THR A 232 19.19 0.91 -10.11
N THR A 233 19.15 2.06 -9.45
CA THR A 233 20.31 2.81 -8.93
C THR A 233 20.71 2.43 -7.51
N ILE A 234 19.94 1.56 -6.84
CA ILE A 234 20.27 1.13 -5.47
C ILE A 234 21.65 0.47 -5.44
N GLY A 235 22.52 0.96 -4.56
CA GLY A 235 23.87 0.46 -4.38
C GLY A 235 23.91 -0.82 -3.54
N VAL A 236 24.64 -1.82 -4.02
CA VAL A 236 24.85 -3.10 -3.35
C VAL A 236 26.32 -3.52 -3.39
N GLN A 237 26.73 -4.28 -2.38
CA GLN A 237 27.98 -5.07 -2.40
C GLN A 237 27.65 -6.51 -2.81
N GLN A 238 28.60 -7.22 -3.42
CA GLN A 238 28.47 -8.65 -3.71
C GLN A 238 28.39 -9.46 -2.41
N GLN A 239 27.89 -10.70 -2.46
CA GLN A 239 27.72 -11.54 -1.27
C GLN A 239 29.05 -11.75 -0.52
N GLU A 240 30.11 -11.99 -1.28
CA GLU A 240 31.47 -12.31 -0.83
C GLU A 240 32.25 -11.08 -0.40
N ALA A 241 31.70 -9.88 -0.58
CA ALA A 241 32.35 -8.65 -0.15
C ALA A 241 32.54 -8.69 1.37
N ALA A 242 33.80 -8.54 1.80
CA ALA A 242 34.19 -8.47 3.19
C ALA A 242 34.86 -7.13 3.50
N ARG A 243 34.71 -6.67 4.73
CA ARG A 243 35.45 -5.50 5.20
C ARG A 243 36.91 -5.86 5.42
N THR A 244 37.81 -5.02 4.93
CA THR A 244 39.26 -5.23 5.06
C THR A 244 39.95 -4.00 5.65
N ALA A 245 40.97 -4.25 6.47
CA ALA A 245 41.87 -3.25 6.99
C ALA A 245 43.28 -3.57 6.47
N PRO A 246 44.03 -2.58 5.95
CA PRO A 246 45.42 -2.77 5.62
C PRO A 246 46.19 -3.10 6.90
N PRO A 247 47.38 -3.70 6.77
CA PRO A 247 48.26 -3.94 7.91
C PRO A 247 48.41 -2.67 8.75
N ALA A 248 48.35 -2.81 10.07
CA ALA A 248 48.56 -1.68 10.97
C ALA A 248 50.01 -1.21 10.84
N ALA A 249 50.22 0.08 10.58
CA ALA A 249 51.53 0.69 10.72
C ALA A 249 51.94 0.74 12.20
N TRP A 250 53.23 0.65 12.48
CA TRP A 250 53.78 0.65 13.84
C TRP A 250 53.54 1.97 14.59
N THR A 251 53.31 3.06 13.85
CA THR A 251 52.97 4.37 14.37
C THR A 251 51.63 4.83 13.79
N GLY A 252 50.69 5.20 14.65
CA GLY A 252 49.40 5.77 14.26
C GLY A 252 48.17 4.93 14.61
N ARG A 253 46.99 5.44 14.20
CA ARG A 253 45.69 4.83 14.49
C ARG A 253 45.51 3.54 13.67
N ARG A 254 45.11 2.45 14.33
CA ARG A 254 44.79 1.18 13.65
C ARG A 254 43.77 1.43 12.51
N PRO A 255 44.04 0.98 11.28
CA PRO A 255 43.13 1.14 10.16
C PRO A 255 41.77 0.52 10.45
N ALA A 256 40.68 1.23 10.14
CA ALA A 256 39.34 0.69 10.32
C ALA A 256 39.02 -0.36 9.24
N LEU A 257 38.35 -1.44 9.63
CA LEU A 257 37.70 -2.37 8.72
C LEU A 257 36.65 -1.62 7.91
N ARG A 258 36.68 -1.71 6.58
CA ARG A 258 35.62 -1.14 5.71
C ARG A 258 35.56 -1.86 4.37
N TYR A 259 34.43 -1.74 3.68
CA TYR A 259 34.34 -2.13 2.28
C TYR A 259 35.24 -1.19 1.46
N ARG A 260 36.25 -1.76 0.78
CA ARG A 260 37.21 -0.99 -0.02
C ARG A 260 36.83 -0.91 -1.49
N SER A 261 36.08 -1.88 -1.97
CA SER A 261 35.44 -1.83 -3.28
C SER A 261 34.20 -0.93 -3.23
N PRO A 262 33.99 -0.05 -4.22
CA PRO A 262 32.79 0.76 -4.29
C PRO A 262 31.56 -0.15 -4.46
N ALA A 263 30.43 0.26 -3.90
CA ALA A 263 29.17 -0.40 -4.18
C ALA A 263 28.80 -0.22 -5.66
N THR A 264 28.17 -1.23 -6.24
CA THR A 264 27.70 -1.22 -7.63
C THR A 264 26.18 -1.05 -7.65
N SER A 265 25.63 -0.43 -8.69
CA SER A 265 24.17 -0.38 -8.83
C SER A 265 23.60 -1.80 -9.05
N VAL A 266 22.37 -2.05 -8.59
CA VAL A 266 21.72 -3.35 -8.85
C VAL A 266 21.60 -3.65 -10.35
N LYS A 267 21.41 -2.63 -11.18
CA LYS A 267 21.37 -2.80 -12.65
C LYS A 267 22.71 -3.28 -13.19
N ASP A 268 23.80 -2.58 -12.88
CA ASP A 268 25.12 -2.94 -13.41
C ASP A 268 25.57 -4.31 -12.91
N LEU A 269 25.26 -4.65 -11.65
CA LEU A 269 25.55 -5.97 -11.10
C LEU A 269 24.77 -7.08 -11.83
N VAL A 270 23.49 -6.87 -12.14
CA VAL A 270 22.71 -7.90 -12.86
C VAL A 270 23.18 -8.01 -14.31
N LEU A 271 23.48 -6.88 -14.96
CA LEU A 271 24.02 -6.87 -16.32
C LEU A 271 25.37 -7.59 -16.42
N SER A 272 26.25 -7.48 -15.42
CA SER A 272 27.54 -8.18 -15.42
C SER A 272 27.42 -9.70 -15.37
N HIS A 273 26.31 -10.24 -14.85
CA HIS A 273 26.02 -11.68 -14.88
C HIS A 273 25.41 -12.13 -16.22
N GLY A 274 24.96 -11.19 -17.04
CA GLY A 274 24.38 -11.43 -18.36
C GLY A 274 23.00 -12.11 -18.33
N ALA A 275 22.30 -12.04 -19.47
CA ALA A 275 20.96 -12.61 -19.60
C ALA A 275 20.94 -14.14 -19.40
N ALA A 276 22.05 -14.83 -19.63
CA ALA A 276 22.18 -16.27 -19.44
C ALA A 276 21.99 -16.72 -17.98
N ALA A 277 22.22 -15.83 -17.00
CA ALA A 277 21.94 -16.10 -15.59
C ALA A 277 20.43 -16.15 -15.27
N ALA A 278 19.58 -15.60 -16.14
CA ALA A 278 18.15 -15.50 -15.91
C ALA A 278 17.44 -16.85 -16.09
N ARG A 279 16.66 -17.26 -15.09
CA ARG A 279 15.91 -18.52 -15.06
C ARG A 279 14.42 -18.27 -15.30
N SER A 280 13.79 -19.10 -16.11
CA SER A 280 12.35 -19.06 -16.31
C SER A 280 11.61 -19.51 -15.05
N VAL A 281 10.72 -18.67 -14.53
CA VAL A 281 9.88 -18.97 -13.36
C VAL A 281 8.42 -18.73 -13.73
N SER A 282 7.56 -19.68 -13.40
CA SER A 282 6.10 -19.53 -13.49
C SER A 282 5.54 -19.45 -12.07
N TRP A 283 4.74 -18.42 -11.77
CA TRP A 283 4.30 -18.17 -10.38
C TRP A 283 2.79 -18.32 -10.18
N ARG A 284 1.96 -18.09 -11.20
CA ARG A 284 0.49 -18.20 -11.10
C ARG A 284 -0.15 -18.52 -12.44
N ASP A 285 -1.34 -19.10 -12.40
CA ASP A 285 -2.26 -19.15 -13.54
C ASP A 285 -2.78 -17.74 -13.88
N GLY A 286 -2.64 -17.34 -15.14
CA GLY A 286 -3.17 -16.07 -15.63
C GLY A 286 -4.66 -16.15 -15.96
N SER A 287 -5.29 -15.00 -16.18
CA SER A 287 -6.70 -14.90 -16.57
C SER A 287 -6.98 -15.38 -18.00
N ARG A 288 -5.95 -15.44 -18.86
CA ARG A 288 -6.07 -15.96 -20.23
C ARG A 288 -6.11 -17.49 -20.20
N THR A 289 -7.05 -18.08 -20.92
CA THR A 289 -7.09 -19.53 -21.16
C THR A 289 -6.60 -19.85 -22.57
N ARG A 290 -6.00 -21.04 -22.75
CA ARG A 290 -5.66 -21.62 -24.05
C ARG A 290 -6.01 -23.11 -23.98
N ALA A 291 -6.85 -23.58 -24.91
CA ALA A 291 -7.40 -24.94 -24.89
C ALA A 291 -8.01 -25.29 -23.51
N SER A 292 -8.84 -24.38 -22.98
CA SER A 292 -9.54 -24.52 -21.69
C SER A 292 -8.64 -24.64 -20.45
N ARG A 293 -7.33 -24.39 -20.58
CA ARG A 293 -6.39 -24.34 -19.45
C ARG A 293 -5.87 -22.92 -19.23
N PRO A 294 -5.74 -22.45 -17.98
CA PRO A 294 -5.12 -21.16 -17.70
C PRO A 294 -3.68 -21.09 -18.21
N VAL A 295 -3.34 -19.99 -18.87
CA VAL A 295 -1.97 -19.70 -19.30
C VAL A 295 -1.19 -19.20 -18.09
N LYS A 296 -0.18 -19.95 -17.67
CA LYS A 296 0.67 -19.56 -16.55
C LYS A 296 1.40 -18.26 -16.84
N MET A 297 1.34 -17.31 -15.90
CA MET A 297 2.22 -16.15 -15.89
C MET A 297 3.65 -16.64 -15.68
N ARG A 298 4.51 -16.31 -16.64
CA ARG A 298 5.92 -16.71 -16.70
C ARG A 298 6.76 -15.54 -17.18
N SER A 299 7.96 -15.45 -16.63
CA SER A 299 9.00 -14.51 -17.03
C SER A 299 10.36 -15.12 -16.65
N ARG A 300 11.45 -14.43 -17.00
CA ARG A 300 12.82 -14.82 -16.67
C ARG A 300 13.34 -13.92 -15.55
N PHE A 301 14.04 -14.52 -14.58
CA PHE A 301 14.52 -13.80 -13.41
C PHE A 301 15.96 -14.17 -13.06
N VAL A 302 16.74 -13.17 -12.68
CA VAL A 302 18.05 -13.34 -12.04
C VAL A 302 17.86 -13.27 -10.54
N PHE A 303 18.53 -14.16 -9.80
CA PHE A 303 18.50 -14.21 -8.33
C PHE A 303 19.94 -14.19 -7.83
N LEU A 304 20.31 -13.13 -7.12
CA LEU A 304 21.62 -12.97 -6.50
C LEU A 304 21.44 -12.79 -5.00
N ARG A 305 22.46 -13.20 -4.24
CA ARG A 305 22.61 -12.76 -2.86
C ARG A 305 23.54 -11.54 -2.88
N VAL A 306 23.16 -10.51 -2.16
CA VAL A 306 23.87 -9.22 -2.15
C VAL A 306 23.83 -8.63 -0.75
N ARG A 307 24.63 -7.60 -0.49
CA ARG A 307 24.57 -6.81 0.73
C ARG A 307 24.17 -5.37 0.39
N PRO A 308 22.94 -4.92 0.70
CA PRO A 308 22.50 -3.56 0.38
C PRO A 308 23.38 -2.51 1.07
N ALA A 309 23.94 -1.58 0.30
CA ALA A 309 24.98 -0.65 0.73
C ALA A 309 24.47 0.79 0.93
N GLY A 310 23.22 0.93 1.38
CA GLY A 310 22.62 2.22 1.70
C GLY A 310 23.24 2.86 2.95
N ARG A 311 23.22 4.21 3.02
CA ARG A 311 23.81 4.98 4.13
C ARG A 311 23.31 4.53 5.50
N THR A 312 22.02 4.25 5.62
CA THR A 312 21.37 3.80 6.86
C THR A 312 21.97 2.49 7.37
N LEU A 313 22.08 1.47 6.51
CA LEU A 313 22.65 0.18 6.90
C LEU A 313 24.16 0.30 7.17
N LEU A 314 24.89 1.12 6.41
CA LEU A 314 26.30 1.38 6.68
C LEU A 314 26.52 2.00 8.07
N ALA A 315 25.62 2.89 8.51
CA ALA A 315 25.66 3.46 9.85
C ALA A 315 25.28 2.45 10.93
N ALA A 316 24.19 1.70 10.73
CA ALA A 316 23.70 0.70 11.69
C ALA A 316 24.67 -0.49 11.87
N HIS A 317 25.43 -0.83 10.83
CA HIS A 317 26.38 -1.94 10.82
C HIS A 317 27.84 -1.47 10.81
N ARG A 318 28.15 -0.37 11.54
CA ARG A 318 29.50 0.22 11.52
C ARG A 318 30.62 -0.75 11.91
N ASP A 319 30.33 -1.79 12.70
CA ASP A 319 31.32 -2.72 13.28
C ASP A 319 31.13 -4.18 12.81
N GLN A 320 30.18 -4.43 11.90
CA GLN A 320 29.93 -5.74 11.30
C GLN A 320 29.76 -5.66 9.78
N ASP A 321 29.68 -6.80 9.11
CA ASP A 321 29.32 -6.82 7.70
C ASP A 321 27.84 -6.48 7.51
N LEU A 322 27.54 -5.85 6.38
CA LEU A 322 26.16 -5.53 5.96
C LEU A 322 25.35 -6.82 5.83
N PRO A 323 24.07 -6.84 6.25
CA PRO A 323 23.24 -8.03 6.17
C PRO A 323 23.04 -8.47 4.71
N GLU A 324 22.97 -9.78 4.49
CA GLU A 324 22.68 -10.33 3.18
C GLU A 324 21.18 -10.26 2.86
N ALA A 325 20.87 -9.94 1.62
CA ALA A 325 19.54 -9.91 1.06
C ALA A 325 19.50 -10.62 -0.29
N TRP A 326 18.32 -11.07 -0.70
CA TRP A 326 18.04 -11.45 -2.08
C TRP A 326 17.92 -10.20 -2.93
N LEU A 327 18.64 -10.17 -4.06
CA LEU A 327 18.36 -9.33 -5.21
C LEU A 327 17.64 -10.17 -6.27
N ILE A 328 16.46 -9.73 -6.65
CA ILE A 328 15.66 -10.37 -7.68
C ILE A 328 15.53 -9.37 -8.82
N ALA A 329 15.87 -9.76 -10.04
CA ALA A 329 15.68 -8.92 -11.22
C ALA A 329 14.85 -9.66 -12.27
N GLU A 330 13.79 -9.04 -12.75
CA GLU A 330 13.00 -9.52 -13.87
C GLU A 330 13.69 -9.12 -15.18
N TRP A 331 14.05 -10.09 -16.00
CA TRP A 331 14.69 -9.91 -17.29
C TRP A 331 13.90 -10.64 -18.38
N PRO A 332 12.81 -10.05 -18.88
CA PRO A 332 11.96 -10.68 -19.89
C PRO A 332 12.76 -11.06 -21.15
N PRO A 333 12.43 -12.17 -21.83
CA PRO A 333 13.21 -12.65 -22.98
C PRO A 333 13.26 -11.68 -24.16
N GLU A 334 12.25 -10.81 -24.29
CA GLU A 334 12.13 -9.79 -25.33
C GLU A 334 12.83 -8.47 -25.00
N ARG A 335 13.58 -8.39 -23.90
CA ARG A 335 14.25 -7.18 -23.43
C ARG A 335 15.75 -7.38 -23.35
N ASP A 336 16.49 -6.38 -23.82
CA ASP A 336 17.96 -6.35 -23.75
C ASP A 336 18.47 -6.09 -22.33
N GLU A 337 17.63 -5.52 -21.46
CA GLU A 337 17.96 -5.20 -20.07
C GLU A 337 16.85 -5.66 -19.08
N PRO A 338 17.18 -5.89 -17.80
CA PRO A 338 16.19 -6.18 -16.78
C PRO A 338 15.27 -4.98 -16.50
N THR A 339 13.98 -5.24 -16.29
CA THR A 339 12.92 -4.22 -16.23
C THR A 339 12.47 -3.87 -14.83
N LYS A 340 12.58 -4.80 -13.87
CA LYS A 340 12.14 -4.60 -12.48
C LYS A 340 13.09 -5.30 -11.52
N TYR A 341 13.26 -4.71 -10.34
CA TYR A 341 14.19 -5.17 -9.32
C TYR A 341 13.49 -5.20 -7.96
N TRP A 342 13.84 -6.18 -7.13
CA TRP A 342 13.36 -6.30 -5.75
C TRP A 342 14.50 -6.66 -4.81
N LEU A 343 14.39 -6.20 -3.57
CA LEU A 343 15.18 -6.68 -2.44
C LEU A 343 14.30 -7.45 -1.45
N SER A 344 14.89 -8.47 -0.82
CA SER A 344 14.22 -9.22 0.23
C SER A 344 15.19 -9.70 1.30
N ASN A 345 14.81 -9.57 2.57
CA ASN A 345 15.55 -10.12 3.72
C ASN A 345 15.20 -11.58 4.03
N LEU A 346 14.43 -12.26 3.17
CA LEU A 346 14.08 -13.66 3.36
C LEU A 346 15.32 -14.58 3.36
N PRO A 347 15.26 -15.74 4.06
CA PRO A 347 16.36 -16.69 4.14
C PRO A 347 16.88 -17.14 2.76
N ALA A 348 18.17 -17.50 2.69
CA ALA A 348 18.78 -18.06 1.48
C ALA A 348 18.17 -19.41 1.05
N THR A 349 17.46 -20.09 1.95
CA THR A 349 16.74 -21.33 1.68
C THR A 349 15.36 -21.10 1.07
N THR A 350 14.87 -19.86 0.99
CA THR A 350 13.55 -19.56 0.45
C THR A 350 13.44 -19.97 -1.03
N PRO A 351 12.43 -20.76 -1.42
CA PRO A 351 12.26 -21.15 -2.80
C PRO A 351 12.06 -19.95 -3.72
N LYS A 352 12.79 -19.93 -4.85
CA LYS A 352 12.71 -18.86 -5.86
C LYS A 352 11.28 -18.59 -6.34
N ARG A 353 10.45 -19.63 -6.47
CA ARG A 353 9.03 -19.49 -6.84
C ARG A 353 8.24 -18.68 -5.80
N THR A 354 8.53 -18.88 -4.51
CA THR A 354 7.89 -18.13 -3.41
C THR A 354 8.30 -16.65 -3.44
N LEU A 355 9.59 -16.37 -3.64
CA LEU A 355 10.08 -14.99 -3.83
C LEU A 355 9.35 -14.27 -4.97
N ILE A 356 9.20 -14.93 -6.12
CA ILE A 356 8.48 -14.34 -7.27
C ILE A 356 6.99 -14.18 -7.00
N ARG A 357 6.35 -15.15 -6.33
CA ARG A 357 4.93 -15.04 -5.95
C ARG A 357 4.70 -13.77 -5.13
N TRP A 358 5.48 -13.53 -4.08
CA TRP A 358 5.40 -12.32 -3.25
C TRP A 358 5.76 -11.05 -4.02
N ALA A 359 6.86 -11.04 -4.78
CA ALA A 359 7.25 -9.90 -5.60
C ALA A 359 6.15 -9.46 -6.60
N LYS A 360 5.34 -10.41 -7.07
CA LYS A 360 4.27 -10.18 -8.04
C LYS A 360 2.89 -9.94 -7.42
N LEU A 361 2.73 -10.15 -6.11
CA LEU A 361 1.44 -9.92 -5.42
C LEU A 361 1.01 -8.45 -5.43
N ARG A 362 1.96 -7.49 -5.50
CA ARG A 362 1.65 -6.05 -5.55
C ARG A 362 0.73 -5.67 -6.72
N TRP A 363 0.80 -6.36 -7.86
CA TRP A 363 -0.06 -6.06 -9.01
C TRP A 363 -1.55 -6.16 -8.67
N ARG A 364 -1.92 -6.91 -7.63
CA ARG A 364 -3.30 -6.99 -7.17
C ARG A 364 -3.81 -5.63 -6.67
N ILE A 365 -3.00 -4.89 -5.92
CA ILE A 365 -3.36 -3.57 -5.37
C ILE A 365 -3.68 -2.58 -6.49
N GLU A 366 -2.90 -2.59 -7.58
CA GLU A 366 -3.15 -1.73 -8.73
C GLU A 366 -4.53 -2.02 -9.37
N HIS A 367 -4.94 -3.29 -9.37
CA HIS A 367 -6.27 -3.69 -9.82
C HIS A 367 -7.35 -3.21 -8.85
N ASP A 368 -7.15 -3.37 -7.54
CA ASP A 368 -8.14 -2.98 -6.54
C ASP A 368 -8.29 -1.47 -6.45
N TYR A 369 -7.22 -0.68 -6.61
CA TYR A 369 -7.35 0.78 -6.73
C TYR A 369 -8.23 1.19 -7.90
N ARG A 370 -8.20 0.44 -9.01
CA ARG A 370 -9.11 0.67 -10.14
C ARG A 370 -10.55 0.34 -9.74
N GLU A 371 -10.78 -0.75 -9.02
CA GLU A 371 -12.11 -1.10 -8.49
C GLU A 371 -12.61 -0.06 -7.49
N LEU A 372 -11.78 0.33 -6.52
CA LEU A 372 -12.07 1.33 -5.50
C LEU A 372 -12.43 2.68 -6.13
N LYS A 373 -11.66 3.16 -7.12
CA LYS A 373 -11.93 4.44 -7.80
C LYS A 373 -13.13 4.34 -8.74
N THR A 374 -13.08 3.42 -9.70
CA THR A 374 -14.08 3.35 -10.77
C THR A 374 -15.42 2.77 -10.30
N GLY A 375 -15.39 1.70 -9.50
CA GLY A 375 -16.59 1.01 -9.04
C GLY A 375 -17.20 1.63 -7.77
N LEU A 376 -16.36 1.92 -6.78
CA LEU A 376 -16.80 2.35 -5.44
C LEU A 376 -16.59 3.84 -5.17
N GLY A 377 -16.07 4.61 -6.13
CA GLY A 377 -16.00 6.06 -6.03
C GLY A 377 -15.04 6.61 -4.99
N LEU A 378 -13.93 5.91 -4.72
CA LEU A 378 -12.86 6.36 -3.83
C LEU A 378 -12.45 7.81 -4.10
N ASP A 379 -12.40 8.22 -5.37
CA ASP A 379 -12.01 9.56 -5.80
C ASP A 379 -13.19 10.51 -6.10
N HIS A 380 -14.41 10.12 -5.74
CA HIS A 380 -15.62 10.93 -5.90
C HIS A 380 -15.98 11.76 -4.66
N TYR A 381 -15.20 11.68 -3.58
CA TYR A 381 -15.42 12.48 -2.38
C TYR A 381 -15.07 13.97 -2.58
N GLU A 382 -16.04 14.81 -2.28
CA GLU A 382 -16.01 16.27 -2.52
C GLU A 382 -15.89 17.09 -1.22
N GLY A 383 -15.95 16.43 -0.06
CA GLY A 383 -15.77 17.09 1.22
C GLY A 383 -14.35 17.60 1.44
N ARG A 384 -14.20 18.47 2.45
CA ARG A 384 -12.98 19.26 2.69
C ARG A 384 -12.44 19.13 4.11
N THR A 385 -13.00 18.24 4.92
CA THR A 385 -12.53 18.02 6.29
C THR A 385 -11.57 16.84 6.34
N TRP A 386 -10.57 16.92 7.23
CA TRP A 386 -9.61 15.87 7.51
C TRP A 386 -10.31 14.57 7.93
N GLN A 387 -11.24 14.67 8.87
CA GLN A 387 -12.04 13.55 9.34
C GLN A 387 -12.90 12.98 8.22
N GLY A 388 -13.56 13.83 7.43
CA GLY A 388 -14.43 13.37 6.35
C GLY A 388 -13.70 12.60 5.24
N TRP A 389 -12.43 12.94 4.98
CA TRP A 389 -11.58 12.12 4.11
C TRP A 389 -11.36 10.72 4.71
N HIS A 390 -11.01 10.63 6.00
CA HIS A 390 -10.77 9.36 6.68
C HIS A 390 -12.05 8.51 6.80
N HIS A 391 -13.19 9.15 7.04
CA HIS A 391 -14.50 8.49 7.03
C HIS A 391 -14.82 7.89 5.66
N HIS A 392 -14.68 8.68 4.60
CA HIS A 392 -14.97 8.22 3.24
C HIS A 392 -14.11 7.02 2.83
N VAL A 393 -12.78 7.09 2.98
CA VAL A 393 -11.91 5.97 2.58
C VAL A 393 -12.16 4.71 3.41
N THR A 394 -12.56 4.85 4.68
CA THR A 394 -12.95 3.73 5.54
C THR A 394 -14.25 3.08 5.06
N LEU A 395 -15.27 3.88 4.73
CA LEU A 395 -16.54 3.38 4.19
C LEU A 395 -16.37 2.73 2.82
N VAL A 396 -15.50 3.28 1.96
CA VAL A 396 -15.14 2.66 0.67
C VAL A 396 -14.41 1.33 0.87
N SER A 397 -13.52 1.25 1.86
CA SER A 397 -12.84 0.00 2.22
C SER A 397 -13.82 -1.06 2.72
N ALA A 398 -14.81 -0.65 3.53
CA ALA A 398 -15.88 -1.54 3.98
C ALA A 398 -16.75 -2.05 2.82
N ALA A 399 -17.11 -1.17 1.87
CA ALA A 399 -17.84 -1.58 0.66
C ALA A 399 -17.02 -2.58 -0.19
N HIS A 400 -15.71 -2.32 -0.34
CA HIS A 400 -14.81 -3.23 -1.04
C HIS A 400 -14.68 -4.59 -0.35
N ALA A 401 -14.56 -4.59 0.97
CA ALA A 401 -14.54 -5.81 1.78
C ALA A 401 -15.81 -6.63 1.60
N PHE A 402 -16.98 -5.98 1.68
CA PHE A 402 -18.26 -6.64 1.46
C PHE A 402 -18.33 -7.29 0.07
N CYS A 403 -18.03 -6.54 -1.00
CA CYS A 403 -17.98 -7.08 -2.36
C CYS A 403 -16.98 -8.24 -2.49
N THR A 404 -15.86 -8.19 -1.76
CA THR A 404 -14.86 -9.25 -1.75
C THR A 404 -15.35 -10.50 -1.04
N LEU A 405 -16.04 -10.35 0.10
CA LEU A 405 -16.67 -11.47 0.82
C LEU A 405 -17.75 -12.14 -0.05
N GLN A 406 -18.59 -11.36 -0.74
CA GLN A 406 -19.59 -11.94 -1.65
C GLN A 406 -18.96 -12.67 -2.85
N ARG A 407 -17.78 -12.26 -3.31
CA ARG A 407 -17.03 -12.96 -4.37
C ARG A 407 -16.35 -14.25 -3.87
N LEU A 408 -16.06 -14.33 -2.57
CA LEU A 408 -15.44 -15.49 -1.94
C LEU A 408 -16.47 -16.52 -1.46
N ASP A 409 -17.71 -16.11 -1.19
CA ASP A 409 -18.82 -17.02 -0.89
C ASP A 409 -19.40 -17.60 -2.21
N PRO A 410 -19.23 -18.91 -2.50
CA PRO A 410 -19.66 -19.52 -3.76
C PRO A 410 -21.19 -19.68 -3.91
N LYS A 411 -22.02 -19.01 -3.09
CA LYS A 411 -23.49 -19.12 -3.15
C LYS A 411 -24.14 -18.55 -4.41
N ALA A 412 -23.40 -17.93 -5.33
CA ALA A 412 -23.91 -17.56 -6.63
C ALA A 412 -23.14 -18.26 -7.77
N PRO A 413 -23.78 -19.14 -8.56
CA PRO A 413 -23.18 -19.55 -9.83
C PRO A 413 -23.03 -18.31 -10.70
N ALA A 414 -21.80 -18.04 -11.14
CA ALA A 414 -21.55 -16.99 -12.13
C ALA A 414 -22.44 -17.27 -13.36
N PRO A 415 -23.15 -16.26 -13.90
CA PRO A 415 -23.88 -16.45 -15.14
C PRO A 415 -22.90 -16.87 -16.25
N ALA A 416 -23.28 -17.91 -16.97
CA ALA A 416 -22.50 -18.54 -18.04
C ALA A 416 -22.17 -17.58 -19.19
#